data_AF-A0A6M3HSG8-F1
#
_entry.id   AF-A0A6M3HSG8-F1
#
_cell.length_a   1.000
_cell.length_b   1.000
_cell.length_c   1.000
_cell.angle_alpha   90.00
_cell.angle_beta   90.00
_cell.angle_gamma   90.00
#
_symmetry.space_group_name_H-M   'P 1'
#
loop_
_entity.id
_entity.type
_entity.pdbx_description
1 polymer ?
#
loop_
_entity_poly.entity_id
_entity_poly.type
_entity_poly.pdbx_seq_one_letter_code
_entity_poly.pdbx_strand_id
1 'polypeptide(L)' 'MKKIAIIGYSFVLPKGIDDDKKLWSVLEQGGDLVTEIPISRFDKRKFFHPSRKKNGKSYT' A
#
# COMPACT_ATOMS: atom_id res chain seq x y z
N MET A 1 7.29 34.16 5.22
CA MET A 1 6.58 32.88 4.99
C MET A 1 5.48 32.74 6.04
N LYS A 2 4.23 32.40 5.66
CA LYS A 2 3.12 32.21 6.62
C LYS A 2 3.15 30.79 7.18
N LYS A 3 2.91 30.63 8.48
CA LYS A 3 2.78 29.32 9.14
C LYS A 3 1.40 28.74 8.81
N ILE A 4 1.37 27.48 8.41
CA ILE A 4 0.13 26.72 8.15
C ILE A 4 0.08 25.58 9.17
N ALA A 5 -1.07 25.41 9.83
CA ALA A 5 -1.29 24.34 10.79
C ALA A 5 -2.16 23.24 10.16
N ILE A 6 -1.82 21.98 10.46
CA ILE A 6 -2.69 20.83 10.18
C ILE A 6 -3.60 20.65 11.38
N ILE A 7 -4.90 20.85 11.20
CA ILE A 7 -5.90 20.77 12.28
C ILE A 7 -6.67 19.45 12.31
N GLY A 8 -6.41 18.55 11.37
CA GLY A 8 -7.04 17.24 11.28
C GLY A 8 -6.51 16.43 10.10
N TYR A 9 -6.68 15.11 10.16
CA TYR A 9 -6.32 14.16 9.10
C TYR A 9 -7.19 12.90 9.21
N SER A 10 -7.24 12.10 8.14
CA SER A 10 -7.82 10.76 8.12
C SER A 10 -7.16 9.94 7.01
N PHE A 11 -7.17 8.60 7.15
CA PHE A 11 -6.58 7.71 6.16
C PHE A 11 -7.19 6.31 6.25
N VAL A 12 -7.02 5.53 5.18
CA VAL A 12 -7.17 4.06 5.17
C VAL A 12 -5.96 3.50 4.43
N LEU A 13 -5.14 2.75 5.14
CA LEU A 13 -3.86 2.23 4.70
C LEU A 13 -3.88 0.68 4.65
N PRO A 14 -2.86 0.02 4.10
CA PRO A 14 -2.80 -1.43 4.02
C PRO A 14 -3.01 -2.12 5.37
N LYS A 15 -3.55 -3.34 5.33
CA LYS A 15 -3.92 -4.13 6.52
C LYS A 15 -4.94 -3.44 7.46
N GLY A 16 -5.76 -2.53 6.93
CA GLY A 16 -6.88 -1.93 7.69
C GLY A 16 -6.42 -0.92 8.74
N ILE A 17 -5.31 -0.24 8.47
CA ILE A 17 -4.81 0.85 9.30
C ILE A 17 -5.63 2.10 8.99
N ASP A 18 -6.46 2.50 9.93
CA ASP A 18 -7.43 3.60 9.82
C ASP A 18 -7.35 4.58 11.00
N ASP A 19 -6.40 4.38 11.91
CA ASP A 19 -6.09 5.25 13.05
C ASP A 19 -4.58 5.41 13.25
N ASP A 20 -4.21 6.45 14.00
CA ASP A 20 -2.83 6.83 14.28
C ASP A 20 -2.10 5.81 15.15
N LYS A 21 -2.78 5.16 16.09
CA LYS A 21 -2.20 4.11 16.94
C LYS A 21 -1.70 2.93 16.11
N LYS A 22 -2.51 2.44 15.17
CA LYS A 22 -2.14 1.35 14.26
C LYS A 22 -1.01 1.76 13.34
N LEU A 23 -1.07 2.98 12.79
CA LEU A 23 -0.01 3.50 11.94
C LEU A 23 1.32 3.57 12.70
N TRP A 24 1.34 4.19 13.88
CA TRP A 24 2.55 4.33 14.68
C TRP A 24 3.11 2.99 15.16
N SER A 25 2.25 2.07 15.59
CA SER A 25 2.68 0.72 15.98
C SER A 25 3.44 0.00 14.87
N VAL A 26 3.01 0.12 13.60
CA VAL A 26 3.71 -0.52 12.47
C VAL A 26 5.03 0.19 12.16
N LEU A 27 5.04 1.52 12.20
CA LEU A 27 6.24 2.31 11.90
C LEU A 27 7.34 2.06 12.94
N GLU A 28 7.00 2.07 14.23
CA GLU A 28 7.94 1.81 15.32
C GLU A 28 8.51 0.40 15.27
N GLN A 29 7.71 -0.57 14.81
CA GLN A 29 8.14 -1.97 14.65
C GLN A 29 8.87 -2.23 13.33
N GLY A 30 8.92 -1.26 12.41
CA GLY A 30 9.45 -1.46 11.06
C GLY A 30 8.67 -2.51 10.24
N GLY A 31 7.36 -2.60 10.44
CA GLY A 31 6.55 -3.68 9.87
C GLY A 31 6.41 -3.64 8.35
N ASP A 32 6.59 -4.80 7.71
CA ASP A 32 6.34 -4.97 6.27
C ASP A 32 4.83 -5.20 6.00
N LEU A 33 4.24 -4.27 5.26
CA LEU A 33 2.84 -4.31 4.85
C LEU A 33 2.65 -4.74 3.39
N VAL A 34 3.73 -4.98 2.65
CA VAL A 34 3.65 -5.45 1.27
C VAL A 34 3.07 -6.86 1.25
N THR A 35 2.09 -7.07 0.38
CA THR A 35 1.41 -8.35 0.24
C THR A 35 1.15 -8.64 -1.24
N GLU A 36 0.83 -9.89 -1.52
CA GLU A 36 0.37 -10.31 -2.83
C GLU A 36 -1.00 -9.72 -3.17
N ILE A 37 -1.23 -9.48 -4.46
CA ILE A 37 -2.52 -8.98 -4.94
C ILE A 37 -3.60 -10.00 -4.60
N PRO A 38 -4.63 -9.64 -3.80
CA PRO A 38 -5.70 -10.56 -3.46
C PRO A 38 -6.51 -10.96 -4.70
N ILE A 39 -6.88 -12.24 -4.79
CA ILE A 39 -7.70 -12.77 -5.90
C ILE A 39 -9.06 -12.06 -6.03
N SER A 40 -9.57 -11.52 -4.93
CA SER A 40 -10.81 -10.73 -4.89
C SER A 40 -10.71 -9.39 -5.62
N ARG A 41 -9.49 -8.89 -5.87
CA ARG A 41 -9.26 -7.66 -6.66
C ARG A 41 -9.19 -8.00 -8.14
N PHE A 42 -8.26 -8.89 -8.51
CA PHE A 42 -8.15 -9.49 -9.83
C PHE A 42 -7.18 -10.66 -9.80
N ASP A 43 -7.27 -11.55 -10.79
CA ASP A 43 -6.33 -12.66 -10.94
C ASP A 43 -4.99 -12.18 -11.53
N LYS A 44 -4.01 -11.96 -10.65
CA LYS A 44 -2.65 -11.51 -11.02
C LYS A 44 -1.98 -12.40 -12.07
N ARG A 45 -2.31 -13.69 -12.11
CA ARG A 45 -1.71 -14.66 -13.05
C ARG A 45 -2.02 -14.32 -14.50
N LYS A 46 -3.15 -13.64 -14.76
CA LYS A 46 -3.51 -13.15 -16.09
C LYS A 46 -2.59 -12.02 -16.59
N PHE A 47 -1.93 -11.31 -15.67
CA PHE A 47 -1.09 -10.15 -15.96
C PHE A 47 0.39 -10.37 -15.66
N PHE A 48 0.75 -11.44 -14.97
CA PHE A 48 2.15 -11.75 -14.66
C PHE A 48 2.95 -12.15 -15.91
N HIS A 49 4.16 -11.62 -16.04
CA HIS A 49 5.18 -12.03 -16.98
C HIS A 49 6.57 -11.65 -16.43
N PRO A 50 7.55 -12.58 -16.40
CA PRO A 50 8.85 -12.32 -15.78
C PRO A 50 9.67 -11.22 -16.49
N SER A 51 9.49 -11.04 -17.81
CA SER A 51 10.13 -9.95 -18.54
C SER A 51 9.36 -8.63 -18.39
N ARG A 52 10.06 -7.60 -17.92
CA ARG A 52 9.58 -6.20 -17.80
C ARG A 52 9.27 -5.53 -19.15
N LYS A 53 9.72 -6.11 -20.27
CA LYS A 53 9.53 -5.56 -21.62
C LYS A 53 8.23 -6.03 -22.31
N LYS A 54 7.46 -6.91 -21.67
CA LYS A 54 6.22 -7.43 -22.28
C LYS A 54 5.09 -6.44 -22.06
N ASN A 55 4.56 -5.88 -23.15
CA ASN A 55 3.43 -4.95 -23.11
C ASN A 55 2.21 -5.56 -22.42
N GLY A 56 1.54 -4.76 -21.58
CA GLY A 56 0.32 -5.15 -20.87
C GLY A 56 0.53 -6.19 -19.76
N LYS A 57 1.77 -6.37 -19.28
CA LYS A 57 2.11 -7.32 -18.21
C LYS A 57 2.89 -6.67 -17.07
N SER A 58 2.78 -7.25 -15.89
CA SER A 58 3.54 -6.94 -14.67
C SER A 58 4.50 -8.08 -14.35
N TYR A 59 5.63 -7.78 -13.71
CA TYR A 59 6.61 -8.79 -13.24
C TYR A 59 6.50 -9.07 -11.73
N THR A 60 5.52 -8.46 -11.08
CA THR A 60 5.10 -8.65 -9.68
C THR A 60 3.61 -8.92 -9.63
#